data_AF-A0A5Q4SB83-F1
#
_entry.id   AF-A0A5Q4SB83-F1
#
_cell.length_a   1.000
_cell.length_b   1.000
_cell.length_c   1.000
_cell.angle_alpha   90.00
_cell.angle_beta   90.00
_cell.angle_gamma   90.00
#
_symmetry.space_group_name_H-M   'P 1'
#
loop_
_entity.id
_entity.type
_entity.pdbx_description
1 polymer ?
#
loop_
_entity_poly.entity_id
_entity_poly.type
_entity_poly.pdbx_seq_one_letter_code
_entity_poly.pdbx_strand_id
1 'polypeptide(L)'
;MTRPSEGNGTPRAPGDVERPTLPDALYEAGLPVDMLTDEQRLVLSELTEEELAVLLDIKSRLDAVEPEVQAHGEIAGGALF
;
A
#
# COMPACT_ATOMS: atom_id res chain seq x y z
N MET A 1 5.41 18.12 -51.74
CA MET A 1 5.37 18.57 -50.33
C MET A 1 5.73 17.39 -49.46
N THR A 2 6.83 17.52 -48.73
CA THR A 2 7.57 16.46 -48.01
C THR A 2 6.87 16.09 -46.68
N ARG A 3 6.83 14.80 -46.34
CA ARG A 3 6.68 14.25 -44.97
C ARG A 3 8.06 13.72 -44.52
N PRO A 4 8.32 13.35 -43.25
CA PRO A 4 7.84 13.87 -41.95
C PRO A 4 9.03 14.21 -41.00
N SER A 5 8.91 15.19 -40.09
CA SER A 5 9.90 15.36 -39.01
C SER A 5 9.46 14.58 -37.76
N GLU A 6 10.12 13.45 -37.59
CA GLU A 6 10.85 13.02 -36.38
C GLU A 6 10.13 13.15 -35.03
N GLY A 7 9.75 11.99 -34.51
CA GLY A 7 9.29 11.81 -33.14
C GLY A 7 10.38 12.18 -32.14
N ASN A 8 10.10 13.22 -31.34
CA ASN A 8 10.84 13.51 -30.13
C ASN A 8 10.31 12.59 -29.02
N GLY A 9 10.73 11.31 -29.07
CA GLY A 9 10.60 10.40 -27.95
C GLY A 9 11.73 10.68 -26.97
N THR A 10 11.43 11.43 -25.93
CA THR A 10 12.33 11.69 -24.80
C THR A 10 12.99 10.39 -24.31
N PRO A 11 14.30 10.39 -23.98
CA PRO A 11 14.94 9.23 -23.37
C PRO A 11 14.27 8.95 -22.00
N ARG A 12 13.54 7.84 -21.88
CA ARG A 12 13.03 7.35 -20.59
C ARG A 12 14.25 7.04 -19.71
N ALA A 13 14.36 7.73 -18.58
CA ALA A 13 15.46 7.57 -17.64
C ALA A 13 15.43 6.16 -17.02
N PRO A 14 16.58 5.49 -16.84
CA PRO A 14 16.67 4.16 -16.24
C PRO A 14 16.70 4.27 -14.71
N GLY A 15 15.66 4.86 -14.13
CA GLY A 15 15.53 5.11 -12.68
C GLY A 15 14.11 4.90 -12.13
N ASP A 16 13.13 4.60 -12.98
CA ASP A 16 11.80 4.15 -12.55
C ASP A 16 11.90 2.69 -12.08
N VAL A 17 12.59 2.47 -10.95
CA VAL A 17 12.18 1.37 -10.08
C VAL A 17 10.82 1.82 -9.60
N GLU A 18 9.79 1.31 -10.27
CA GLU A 18 8.39 1.68 -10.10
C GLU A 18 8.10 1.69 -8.60
N ARG A 19 8.06 2.89 -8.00
CA ARG A 19 7.75 3.02 -6.58
C ARG A 19 6.36 2.44 -6.44
N PRO A 20 6.17 1.37 -5.64
CA PRO A 20 4.89 0.71 -5.56
C PRO A 20 3.86 1.79 -5.18
N THR A 21 2.76 1.84 -5.94
CA THR A 21 1.69 2.75 -5.57
C THR A 21 1.19 2.28 -4.19
N LEU A 22 0.82 3.21 -3.31
CA LEU A 22 0.47 2.89 -1.93
C LEU A 22 -0.55 1.72 -1.80
N PRO A 23 -1.56 1.58 -2.68
CA PRO A 23 -2.40 0.39 -2.73
C PRO A 23 -1.62 -0.91 -2.92
N ASP A 24 -0.66 -0.98 -3.86
CA ASP A 24 0.14 -2.18 -4.14
C ASP A 24 0.99 -2.59 -2.94
N ALA A 25 1.64 -1.64 -2.27
CA ALA A 25 2.46 -1.91 -1.09
C ALA A 25 1.63 -2.51 0.06
N LEU A 26 0.38 -2.07 0.21
CA LEU A 26 -0.54 -2.60 1.21
C LEU A 26 -1.04 -4.00 0.82
N TYR A 27 -1.34 -4.25 -0.46
CA TYR A 27 -1.69 -5.59 -0.95
C TYR A 27 -0.58 -6.61 -0.72
N GLU A 28 0.66 -6.26 -1.09
CA GLU A 28 1.84 -7.12 -0.89
C GLU A 28 2.08 -7.41 0.59
N ALA A 29 1.72 -6.48 1.48
CA ALA A 29 1.75 -6.68 2.93
C ALA A 29 0.62 -7.58 3.46
N GLY A 30 -0.29 -8.05 2.60
CA GLY A 30 -1.42 -8.90 2.97
C GLY A 30 -2.61 -8.14 3.56
N LEU A 31 -2.69 -6.82 3.38
CA LEU A 31 -3.85 -6.02 3.76
C LEU A 31 -4.90 -6.06 2.63
N PRO A 32 -6.16 -6.43 2.90
CA PRO A 32 -7.19 -6.54 1.86
C PRO A 32 -7.74 -5.16 1.48
N VAL A 33 -6.99 -4.40 0.67
CA VAL A 33 -7.35 -3.04 0.23
C VAL A 33 -8.69 -3.01 -0.54
N ASP A 34 -9.09 -4.14 -1.16
CA ASP A 34 -10.39 -4.33 -1.81
C ASP A 34 -11.59 -4.15 -0.87
N MET A 35 -11.40 -4.46 0.42
CA MET A 35 -12.47 -4.44 1.43
C MET A 35 -12.60 -3.08 2.12
N LEU A 36 -11.70 -2.13 1.83
CA LEU A 36 -11.73 -0.79 2.38
C LEU A 36 -12.78 0.06 1.69
N THR A 37 -13.42 0.93 2.46
CA THR A 37 -14.28 1.99 1.90
C THR A 37 -13.42 3.02 1.17
N ASP A 38 -14.05 3.80 0.27
CA ASP A 38 -13.35 4.87 -0.43
C ASP A 38 -12.76 5.91 0.53
N GLU A 39 -13.46 6.21 1.64
CA GLU A 39 -12.96 7.10 2.69
C GLU A 39 -11.70 6.54 3.38
N GLN A 40 -11.66 5.24 3.67
CA GLN A 40 -10.48 4.60 4.25
C GLN A 40 -9.30 4.59 3.28
N ARG A 41 -9.56 4.33 2.00
CA ARG A 41 -8.52 4.40 0.95
C ARG A 41 -7.96 5.81 0.80
N LEU A 42 -8.80 6.83 0.94
CA LEU A 42 -8.35 8.22 0.92
C LEU A 42 -7.39 8.52 2.07
N VAL A 43 -7.72 8.13 3.30
CA VAL A 43 -6.84 8.28 4.46
C VAL A 43 -5.50 7.61 4.22
N LEU A 44 -5.51 6.39 3.68
CA LEU A 44 -4.27 5.67 3.38
C LEU A 44 -3.48 6.35 2.25
N SER A 45 -4.14 6.92 1.24
CA SER A 45 -3.48 7.64 0.15
C SER A 45 -2.80 8.95 0.56
N GLU A 46 -3.19 9.53 1.68
CA GLU A 46 -2.58 10.74 2.24
C GLU A 46 -1.31 10.47 3.04
N LEU A 47 -1.01 9.19 3.33
CA LEU A 47 0.19 8.80 4.06
C LEU A 47 1.45 9.09 3.24
N THR A 48 2.45 9.61 3.93
CA THR A 48 3.81 9.74 3.40
C THR A 48 4.48 8.36 3.28
N GLU A 49 5.57 8.29 2.52
CA GLU A 49 6.36 7.06 2.37
C GLU A 49 6.90 6.60 3.74
N GLU A 50 7.31 7.53 4.61
CA GLU A 50 7.79 7.25 5.95
C GLU A 50 6.68 6.70 6.87
N GLU A 51 5.49 7.30 6.83
CA GLU A 51 4.36 6.83 7.64
C GLU A 51 3.87 5.45 7.20
N LEU A 52 3.84 5.19 5.88
CA LEU A 52 3.55 3.88 5.34
C LEU A 52 4.58 2.85 5.82
N ALA A 53 5.88 3.18 5.77
CA ALA A 53 6.94 2.29 6.25
C ALA A 53 6.78 1.95 7.73
N VAL A 54 6.40 2.93 8.57
CA VAL A 54 6.12 2.69 10.00
C VAL A 54 4.92 1.78 10.19
N LEU A 55 3.83 1.98 9.44
CA LEU A 55 2.66 1.11 9.51
C LEU A 55 2.98 -0.34 9.12
N LEU A 56 3.77 -0.53 8.06
CA LEU A 56 4.22 -1.85 7.63
C LEU A 56 5.15 -2.53 8.65
N ASP A 57 6.05 -1.78 9.28
CA ASP A 57 6.89 -2.28 10.38
C ASP A 57 6.04 -2.76 11.56
N ILE A 58 5.08 -1.94 11.99
CA ILE A 58 4.17 -2.30 13.08
C ILE A 58 3.38 -3.57 12.71
N LYS A 59 2.85 -3.66 11.49
CA LYS A 59 2.16 -4.87 11.01
C LYS A 59 3.07 -6.10 11.10
N SER A 60 4.29 -6.02 10.57
CA SER A 60 5.24 -7.13 10.59
C SER A 60 5.55 -7.60 12.01
N ARG A 61 5.71 -6.65 12.94
CA ARG A 61 5.95 -6.95 14.35
C ARG A 61 4.74 -7.60 15.01
N LEU A 62 3.52 -7.18 14.66
CA LEU A 62 2.27 -7.79 15.11
C LEU A 62 2.08 -9.21 14.55
N ASP A 63 2.43 -9.44 13.28
CA ASP A 63 2.37 -10.76 12.67
C ASP A 63 3.40 -11.73 13.29
N ALA A 64 4.57 -11.20 13.68
CA ALA A 64 5.64 -11.98 14.29
C ALA A 64 5.33 -12.39 15.74
N VAL A 65 4.50 -11.63 16.44
CA VAL A 65 3.93 -12.05 17.73
C VAL A 65 2.69 -12.89 17.42
N GLU A 66 2.90 -14.17 17.04
CA GLU A 66 1.80 -15.14 16.87
C GLU A 66 0.77 -14.94 17.98
N PRO A 67 -0.53 -14.77 17.66
CA PRO A 67 -1.53 -14.56 18.68
C PRO A 67 -1.55 -15.78 19.60
N GLU A 68 -1.24 -15.59 20.89
CA GLU A 68 -1.22 -16.66 21.91
C GLU A 68 -2.59 -17.35 22.12
N VAL A 69 -3.60 -17.10 21.28
CA VAL A 69 -4.98 -17.51 21.49
C VAL A 69 -5.42 -18.53 20.43
N GLN A 70 -5.11 -19.79 20.69
CA GLN A 70 -5.93 -20.93 20.27
C GLN A 70 -7.35 -20.73 20.84
N ALA A 71 -8.31 -20.39 19.97
CA ALA A 71 -9.76 -20.36 20.19
C ALA A 71 -10.26 -19.36 21.25
N HIS A 72 -11.05 -18.34 20.90
CA HIS A 72 -12.46 -18.49 20.55
C HIS A 72 -12.96 -17.23 19.81
N GLY A 73 -13.97 -17.45 18.95
CA GLY A 73 -14.55 -16.43 18.08
C GLY A 73 -15.18 -15.22 18.76
N GLU A 74 -15.43 -14.22 17.93
CA GLU A 74 -16.25 -13.05 18.17
C GLU A 74 -15.75 -12.09 19.26
N ILE A 75 -14.83 -11.19 18.91
CA ILE A 75 -15.07 -9.74 19.06
C ILE A 75 -14.31 -9.05 17.92
N ALA A 76 -15.08 -8.36 17.07
CA ALA A 76 -14.58 -7.42 16.09
C ALA A 76 -13.70 -6.37 16.79
N GLY A 77 -12.42 -6.32 16.42
CA GLY A 77 -11.46 -5.32 16.88
C GLY A 77 -11.79 -3.92 16.33
N GLY A 78 -12.88 -3.34 16.79
CA GLY A 78 -13.31 -1.98 16.50
C GLY A 78 -13.84 -1.30 17.76
N ALA A 79 -13.03 -0.38 18.30
CA ALA A 79 -13.35 0.60 19.34
C ALA A 79 -13.60 0.08 20.77
N LEU A 80 -12.66 0.36 21.69
CA LEU A 80 -12.89 0.27 23.14
C LEU A 80 -13.40 1.62 23.68
N PHE A 81 -14.65 1.59 24.15
CA PHE A 81 -15.15 2.32 25.32
C PHE A 81 -15.19 1.35 26.50
#